data_AF-A0A7V6LTG2-F1
#
_entry.id   AF-A0A7V6LTG2-F1
#
_cell.length_a   1.000
_cell.length_b   1.000
_cell.length_c   1.000
_cell.angle_alpha   90.00
_cell.angle_beta   90.00
_cell.angle_gamma   90.00
#
_symmetry.space_group_name_H-M   'P 1'
#
loop_
_entity.id
_entity.type
_entity.pdbx_description
1 polymer ?
#
loop_
_entity_poly.entity_id
_entity_poly.type
_entity_poly.pdbx_seq_one_letter_code
_entity_poly.pdbx_strand_id
1 'polypeptide(L)'
;MGIFTDIKKRIEIDWIEWKNYKISLWNVKRDRRLIERAIKRARIKNASDGKTYYVLRDVTGGINEFNSSDVRYWTRVGMLPKMDINKRLTEALAIVTSSSITRNTYTKAQNKKEEKTTIKL
;
A
#
# COMPACT_ATOMS: atom_id res chain seq x y z
N MET A 1 -44.78 -3.99 -14.67
CA MET A 1 -43.34 -4.21 -14.96
C MET A 1 -43.15 -5.70 -15.17
N GLY A 2 -42.59 -6.10 -16.32
CA GLY A 2 -42.61 -7.50 -16.76
C GLY A 2 -41.38 -8.28 -16.27
N ILE A 3 -41.56 -9.56 -15.96
CA ILE A 3 -40.53 -10.50 -15.53
C ILE A 3 -39.26 -10.44 -16.42
N PHE A 4 -39.43 -10.26 -17.73
CA PHE A 4 -38.31 -10.14 -18.67
C PHE A 4 -37.45 -8.88 -18.48
N THR A 5 -38.04 -7.74 -18.10
CA THR A 5 -37.30 -6.52 -17.81
C THR A 5 -36.51 -6.61 -16.50
N ASP A 6 -37.01 -7.38 -15.52
CA ASP A 6 -36.30 -7.62 -14.25
C ASP A 6 -35.17 -8.63 -14.42
N ILE A 7 -35.36 -9.69 -15.23
CA ILE A 7 -34.29 -10.65 -15.56
C ILE A 7 -33.15 -9.95 -16.29
N LYS A 8 -33.45 -9.09 -17.28
CA LYS A 8 -32.42 -8.34 -18.01
C LYS A 8 -31.63 -7.41 -17.08
N LYS A 9 -32.32 -6.67 -16.20
CA LYS A 9 -31.67 -5.82 -15.20
C LYS A 9 -30.78 -6.63 -14.25
N ARG A 10 -31.20 -7.83 -13.86
CA ARG A 10 -30.40 -8.70 -12.99
C ARG A 10 -29.11 -9.16 -13.66
N ILE A 11 -29.19 -9.58 -14.93
CA ILE A 11 -28.01 -9.97 -15.72
C ILE A 11 -27.03 -8.79 -15.88
N GLU A 12 -27.55 -7.58 -16.10
CA GLU A 12 -26.72 -6.36 -16.17
C GLU A 12 -26.00 -6.06 -14.84
N ILE A 13 -26.70 -6.20 -13.70
CA ILE A 13 -26.11 -6.04 -12.37
C ILE A 13 -25.04 -7.10 -12.12
N ASP A 14 -25.34 -8.37 -12.34
CA ASP A 14 -24.42 -9.48 -12.13
C ASP A 14 -23.15 -9.33 -13.01
N TRP A 15 -23.31 -8.82 -14.24
CA TRP A 15 -22.17 -8.51 -15.13
C TRP A 15 -21.30 -7.37 -14.60
N ILE A 16 -21.91 -6.30 -14.10
CA ILE A 16 -21.18 -5.16 -13.50
C ILE A 16 -20.44 -5.62 -12.24
N GLU A 17 -21.09 -6.40 -11.38
CA GLU A 17 -20.48 -6.97 -10.17
C GLU A 17 -19.30 -7.88 -10.52
N TRP A 18 -19.46 -8.79 -11.49
CA TRP A 18 -18.38 -9.66 -11.95
C TRP A 18 -17.22 -8.87 -12.53
N LYS A 19 -17.49 -7.84 -13.35
CA LYS A 19 -16.46 -6.97 -13.94
C LYS A 19 -15.70 -6.21 -12.85
N ASN A 20 -16.41 -5.65 -11.88
CA ASN A 20 -15.79 -4.94 -10.74
C ASN A 20 -14.94 -5.89 -9.89
N TYR A 21 -15.42 -7.12 -9.65
CA TYR A 21 -14.66 -8.16 -8.96
C TYR A 21 -13.37 -8.51 -9.71
N LYS A 22 -13.44 -8.72 -11.03
CA LYS A 22 -12.25 -9.01 -11.85
C LYS A 22 -11.25 -7.85 -11.87
N ILE A 23 -11.73 -6.61 -11.97
CA ILE A 23 -10.89 -5.41 -11.89
C ILE A 23 -10.19 -5.32 -10.52
N SER A 24 -10.93 -5.55 -9.44
CA SER A 24 -10.40 -5.57 -8.08
C SER A 24 -9.29 -6.61 -7.91
N LEU A 25 -9.52 -7.86 -8.34
CA LEU A 25 -8.50 -8.91 -8.32
C LEU A 25 -7.26 -8.56 -9.15
N TRP A 26 -7.45 -7.94 -10.31
CA TRP A 26 -6.34 -7.52 -11.17
C TRP A 26 -5.51 -6.42 -10.51
N ASN A 27 -6.17 -5.43 -9.89
CA ASN A 27 -5.52 -4.37 -9.14
C ASN A 27 -4.73 -4.92 -7.95
N VAL A 28 -5.28 -5.87 -7.18
CA VAL A 28 -4.57 -6.54 -6.08
C VAL A 28 -3.31 -7.25 -6.58
N LYS A 29 -3.41 -8.01 -7.67
CA LYS A 29 -2.25 -8.69 -8.27
C LYS A 29 -1.19 -7.71 -8.78
N ARG A 30 -1.62 -6.60 -9.39
CA ARG A 30 -0.73 -5.54 -9.87
C ARG A 30 -0.02 -4.86 -8.70
N ASP A 31 -0.75 -4.48 -7.67
CA ASP A 31 -0.21 -3.83 -6.49
C ASP A 31 0.81 -4.73 -5.78
N ARG A 32 0.51 -6.01 -5.62
CA ARG A 32 1.47 -6.98 -5.07
C ARG A 32 2.80 -6.99 -5.83
N ARG A 33 2.75 -7.03 -7.16
CA ARG A 33 3.96 -6.98 -8.01
C ARG A 33 4.72 -5.66 -7.86
N LEU A 34 4.01 -4.53 -7.73
CA LEU A 34 4.64 -3.23 -7.53
C LEU A 34 5.33 -3.13 -6.17
N ILE A 35 4.68 -3.64 -5.11
CA ILE A 35 5.25 -3.74 -3.77
C ILE A 35 6.53 -4.59 -3.80
N GLU A 36 6.48 -5.79 -4.38
CA GLU A 36 7.63 -6.69 -4.47
C GLU A 36 8.82 -6.03 -5.22
N ARG A 37 8.53 -5.33 -6.32
CA ARG A 37 9.55 -4.58 -7.07
C ARG A 37 10.14 -3.43 -6.26
N ALA A 38 9.31 -2.66 -5.56
CA ALA A 38 9.77 -1.57 -4.70
C ALA A 38 10.64 -2.10 -3.54
N ILE A 39 10.26 -3.21 -2.91
CA ILE A 39 11.07 -3.89 -1.89
C ILE A 39 12.41 -4.34 -2.47
N LYS A 40 12.43 -4.93 -3.67
CA LYS A 40 13.68 -5.35 -4.32
C LYS A 40 14.63 -4.17 -4.55
N ARG A 41 14.13 -3.04 -5.06
CA ARG A 41 14.93 -1.81 -5.23
C ARG A 41 15.40 -1.26 -3.89
N ALA A 42 14.53 -1.24 -2.89
CA ALA A 42 14.87 -0.80 -1.53
C ALA A 42 15.99 -1.64 -0.91
N ARG A 43 15.98 -2.97 -1.11
CA ARG A 43 17.06 -3.87 -0.66
C ARG A 43 18.39 -3.55 -1.32
N ILE A 44 18.39 -3.35 -2.64
CA ILE A 44 19.61 -3.00 -3.40
C ILE A 44 20.18 -1.67 -2.90
N LYS A 45 19.33 -0.65 -2.73
CA LYS A 45 19.75 0.67 -2.25
C LYS A 45 20.23 0.63 -0.80
N ASN A 46 19.50 -0.04 0.10
CA ASN A 46 19.89 -0.22 1.49
C ASN A 46 21.21 -0.97 1.64
N ALA A 47 21.47 -1.97 0.80
CA ALA A 47 22.77 -2.67 0.80
C ALA A 47 23.93 -1.75 0.39
N SER A 48 23.65 -0.74 -0.45
CA SER A 48 24.66 0.22 -0.90
C SER A 48 24.93 1.36 0.09
N ASP A 49 23.91 1.88 0.77
CA ASP A 49 24.03 3.11 1.59
C ASP A 49 23.65 2.94 3.07
N GLY A 50 23.15 1.77 3.47
CA GLY A 50 22.73 1.47 4.83
C GLY A 50 21.48 2.23 5.33
N LYS A 51 20.83 3.05 4.49
CA LYS A 51 19.71 3.90 4.91
C LYS A 51 18.41 3.11 5.03
N THR A 52 17.48 3.61 5.84
CA THR A 52 16.14 3.05 5.90
C THR A 52 15.32 3.51 4.70
N TYR A 53 14.70 2.55 4.01
CA TYR A 53 13.76 2.79 2.92
C TYR A 53 12.35 2.36 3.35
N TYR A 54 11.39 3.25 3.12
CA TYR A 54 9.97 3.06 3.34
C TYR A 54 9.30 2.79 1.99
N VAL A 55 8.56 1.70 1.86
CA VAL A 55 7.72 1.44 0.69
C VAL A 55 6.36 2.08 0.96
N LEU A 56 6.10 3.19 0.27
CA LEU A 56 4.90 4.00 0.46
C LEU A 56 4.10 4.08 -0.85
N ARG A 57 2.80 4.32 -0.70
CA ARG A 57 1.93 4.72 -1.80
C ARG A 57 1.90 6.25 -1.89
N ASP A 58 2.13 6.79 -3.07
CA ASP A 58 1.96 8.22 -3.35
C ASP A 58 0.49 8.59 -3.57
N VAL A 59 0.22 9.90 -3.65
CA VAL A 59 -1.15 10.43 -3.85
C VAL A 59 -1.78 9.99 -5.17
N THR A 60 -0.99 9.60 -6.16
CA THR A 60 -1.47 9.11 -7.47
C THR A 60 -1.69 7.59 -7.49
N GLY A 61 -1.39 6.92 -6.37
CA GLY A 61 -1.51 5.47 -6.24
C GLY A 61 -0.26 4.68 -6.66
N GLY A 62 0.83 5.34 -7.02
CA GLY A 62 2.12 4.72 -7.32
C GLY A 62 2.78 4.16 -6.05
N ILE A 63 3.46 3.03 -6.16
CA ILE A 63 4.13 2.36 -5.04
C ILE A 63 5.64 2.40 -5.27
N ASN A 64 6.35 3.10 -4.39
CA ASN A 64 7.77 3.38 -4.53
C ASN A 64 8.50 3.31 -3.18
N GLU A 65 9.82 3.14 -3.26
CA GLU A 65 10.72 3.17 -2.12
C GLU A 65 11.30 4.56 -1.89
N PHE A 66 11.22 5.04 -0.66
CA PHE A 66 11.67 6.38 -0.27
C PHE A 66 12.53 6.28 0.98
N ASN A 67 13.70 6.91 0.99
CA ASN A 67 14.43 7.16 2.25
C ASN A 67 13.91 8.45 2.92
N SER A 68 14.42 8.79 4.11
CA SER A 68 13.98 9.98 4.84
C SER A 68 14.15 11.30 4.08
N SER A 69 15.18 11.42 3.24
CA SER A 69 15.43 12.60 2.41
C SER A 69 14.40 12.67 1.27
N ASP A 70 14.15 11.55 0.61
CA ASP A 70 13.16 11.44 -0.46
C ASP A 70 11.77 11.78 0.08
N VAL A 71 11.39 11.23 1.24
CA VAL A 71 10.09 11.54 1.85
C VAL A 71 9.97 13.04 2.11
N ARG A 72 11.01 13.69 2.64
CA ARG A 72 11.00 15.13 2.88
C ARG A 72 10.80 15.92 1.58
N TYR A 73 11.49 15.54 0.51
CA TYR A 73 11.36 16.16 -0.80
C TYR A 73 9.96 15.96 -1.38
N TRP A 74 9.49 14.71 -1.46
CA TRP A 74 8.20 14.35 -2.06
C TRP A 74 7.00 14.87 -1.25
N THR A 75 7.12 14.98 0.07
CA THR A 75 6.12 15.67 0.90
C THR A 75 6.09 17.17 0.62
N ARG A 76 7.25 17.80 0.36
CA ARG A 76 7.30 19.24 0.05
C ARG A 76 6.63 19.55 -1.29
N VAL A 77 6.81 18.71 -2.30
CA VAL A 77 6.19 18.88 -3.62
C VAL A 77 4.75 18.33 -3.71
N GLY A 78 4.17 17.89 -2.59
CA GLY A 78 2.76 17.46 -2.52
C GLY A 78 2.47 16.05 -3.02
N MET A 79 3.50 15.24 -3.32
CA MET A 79 3.34 13.86 -3.80
C MET A 79 3.20 12.84 -2.67
N LEU A 80 3.59 13.21 -1.44
CA LEU A 80 3.36 12.42 -0.23
C LEU A 80 2.64 13.26 0.83
N PRO A 81 1.72 12.66 1.61
CA PRO A 81 1.08 13.34 2.73
C PRO A 81 2.10 13.70 3.81
N LYS A 82 1.87 14.82 4.52
CA LYS A 82 2.64 15.17 5.72
C LYS A 82 2.34 14.16 6.83
N MET A 83 3.37 13.44 7.26
CA MET A 83 3.27 12.41 8.29
C MET A 83 4.50 12.44 9.20
N ASP A 84 4.28 12.29 10.50
CA ASP A 84 5.35 12.00 11.46
C ASP A 84 5.95 10.60 11.21
N ILE A 85 7.04 10.29 11.92
CA ILE A 85 7.75 9.03 11.75
C ILE A 85 6.92 7.81 12.15
N ASN A 86 6.09 7.91 13.19
CA ASN A 86 5.28 6.80 13.68
C ASN A 86 4.15 6.48 12.71
N LYS A 87 3.42 7.52 12.26
CA LYS A 87 2.38 7.41 11.24
C LYS A 87 2.96 6.85 9.94
N ARG A 88 4.15 7.29 9.54
CA ARG A 88 4.84 6.73 8.36
C ARG A 88 5.14 5.24 8.52
N LEU A 89 5.58 4.79 9.69
CA LEU A 89 5.83 3.37 9.94
C LEU A 89 4.54 2.54 9.92
N THR A 90 3.41 3.11 10.35
CA THR A 90 2.10 2.44 10.32
C THR A 90 1.48 2.40 8.91
N GLU A 91 1.67 3.45 8.12
CA GLU A 91 1.14 3.56 6.75
C GLU A 91 2.05 2.90 5.71
N ALA A 92 3.31 2.65 6.04
CA ALA A 92 4.21 1.94 5.15
C ALA A 92 3.72 0.53 4.85
N LEU A 93 3.74 0.18 3.56
CA LEU A 93 3.41 -1.15 3.07
C LEU A 93 4.51 -2.15 3.44
N ALA A 94 5.76 -1.66 3.46
CA ALA A 94 6.93 -2.39 3.91
C ALA A 94 8.03 -1.41 4.30
N ILE A 95 8.99 -1.87 5.10
CA ILE A 95 10.25 -1.17 5.31
C ILE A 95 11.44 -2.08 5.00
N VAL A 96 12.53 -1.46 4.55
CA VAL A 96 13.83 -2.12 4.41
C VAL A 96 14.84 -1.30 5.20
N THR A 97 15.42 -1.91 6.23
CA THR A 97 16.33 -1.24 7.14
C THR A 97 17.35 -2.24 7.70
N SER A 98 18.58 -1.75 7.89
CA SER A 98 19.64 -2.41 8.65
C SER A 98 19.47 -2.19 10.17
N SER A 99 18.74 -1.16 10.59
CA SER A 99 18.52 -0.80 12.01
C SER A 99 17.55 -1.75 12.71
N SER A 100 18.02 -2.43 13.76
CA SER A 100 17.19 -3.28 14.61
C SER A 100 16.09 -2.49 15.33
N ILE A 101 16.40 -1.28 15.79
CA ILE A 101 15.46 -0.40 16.48
C ILE A 101 14.29 -0.06 15.56
N THR A 102 14.58 0.40 14.33
CA THR A 102 13.54 0.78 13.37
C THR A 102 12.70 -0.41 12.94
N ARG A 103 13.32 -1.58 12.78
CA ARG A 103 12.62 -2.84 12.49
C ARG A 103 11.65 -3.20 13.59
N ASN A 104 12.08 -3.16 14.85
CA ASN A 104 11.24 -3.49 16.00
C ASN A 104 10.06 -2.52 16.15
N THR A 105 10.29 -1.21 15.96
CA THR A 105 9.23 -0.20 16.01
C THR A 105 8.19 -0.43 14.92
N TYR A 106 8.62 -0.77 13.70
CA TYR A 106 7.72 -1.11 12.60
C TYR A 106 6.89 -2.35 12.91
N THR A 107 7.50 -3.45 13.35
CA THR A 107 6.78 -4.68 13.68
C THR A 107 5.71 -4.41 14.75
N LYS A 108 6.04 -3.64 15.79
CA LYS A 108 5.07 -3.23 16.82
C LYS A 108 3.92 -2.39 16.23
N ALA A 109 4.22 -1.50 15.28
CA ALA A 109 3.20 -0.67 14.63
C ALA A 109 2.26 -1.49 13.74
N GLN A 110 2.77 -2.50 13.03
CA GLN A 110 1.96 -3.38 12.18
C GLN A 110 1.07 -4.31 13.00
N ASN A 111 1.61 -4.94 14.06
CA ASN A 111 0.81 -5.80 14.93
C ASN A 111 -0.37 -5.03 15.54
N LYS A 112 -0.15 -3.79 16.00
CA LYS A 112 -1.22 -2.92 16.52
C LYS A 112 -2.27 -2.56 15.46
N LYS A 113 -1.87 -2.46 14.19
CA LYS A 113 -2.79 -2.16 13.07
C LYS A 113 -3.66 -3.38 12.76
N GLU A 114 -3.07 -4.57 12.77
CA GLU A 114 -3.77 -5.84 12.59
C GLU A 114 -4.77 -6.08 13.72
N GLU A 115 -4.36 -5.93 14.99
CA GLU A 115 -5.25 -6.03 16.16
C GLU A 115 -6.48 -5.12 16.04
N LYS A 116 -6.29 -3.85 15.66
CA LYS A 116 -7.40 -2.90 15.46
C LYS A 116 -8.33 -3.26 14.31
N THR A 117 -7.82 -3.95 13.29
CA THR A 117 -8.62 -4.37 12.14
C THR A 117 -9.47 -5.59 12.51
N THR A 118 -8.90 -6.52 13.28
CA THR A 118 -9.59 -7.73 13.76
C THR A 118 -10.74 -7.41 14.72
N ILE A 119 -10.59 -6.39 15.60
CA ILE A 119 -11.64 -6.01 16.55
C ILE A 119 -12.83 -5.29 15.88
N LYS A 120 -12.64 -4.79 14.65
CA LYS A 120 -13.66 -4.04 13.89
C LYS A 120 -14.46 -4.90 12.90
N LEU A 121 -14.14 -6.20 12.79
CA LEU A 121 -14.88 -7.19 11.98
C LEU A 121 -15.83 -7.95 12.88
#